data_AF-A0A2G8KDM3-F1
#
_entry.id   AF-A0A2G8KDM3-F1
#
_cell.length_a   1.000
_cell.length_b   1.000
_cell.length_c   1.000
_cell.angle_alpha   90.00
_cell.angle_beta   90.00
_cell.angle_gamma   90.00
#
_symmetry.space_group_name_H-M   'P 1'
#
loop_
_entity.id
_entity.type
_entity.pdbx_description
1 polymer ?
#
loop_
_entity_poly.entity_id
_entity_poly.type
_entity_poly.pdbx_seq_one_letter_code
_entity_poly.pdbx_strand_id
1 'polypeptide(L)'
;MSYMVRGRIYVLIGVLVCSVSSLSIFLCYRHVNSQQCELKRTPLHLAVQSNNNALVSELIACYARVDLQDTDKETVLHYAARVKDKALNMVKLIPMDQTDINCLNKYNQTAVNVACKADNFDVAEFLIKAGAVLDAGDDLGFPIHYAMKKQKLSMVQAIFDAHKDAGTTKCNKHGATPLHWAKTTTLLNVALKYTHEINATSKTGDTALHIMVKRLRMECAQILLVWGADPNVRGQGGDTALHMAARHNNLDLVNTLIVFGADVNVKNFKGETPRHIASTQMVNTFQSFMGRSSSVIYALHQLGALRCSPDVHGCKDGCKPGGLYNGKPEDDDVSLKQTPCEKGNLSVDICTISKGKQGAVQIDRFWNGSGWSDGKSPGEGHGAVSGRWRYPRTHLIQLLDAIEKAAGRKIVDMFDWITGTSTGGILALAMVYAYSIIECRKIYFSLKNEVFVGSRPYKSENLERLMKDCFGENTTMDKLVGTKVFITGTMSDRSPAALHLFRNFDPPMVPHPNLLPMPRI
;
A
#
# COMPACT_ATOMS: atom_id res chain seq x y z
N MET A 1 51.60 40.25 -9.77
CA MET A 1 50.91 39.45 -8.75
C MET A 1 49.93 40.25 -7.85
N SER A 2 50.33 41.38 -7.26
CA SER A 2 49.53 42.05 -6.20
C SER A 2 48.15 42.60 -6.63
N TYR A 3 47.99 43.07 -7.88
CA TYR A 3 46.71 43.55 -8.42
C TYR A 3 45.70 42.43 -8.72
N MET A 4 46.16 41.25 -9.13
CA MET A 4 45.30 40.08 -9.41
C MET A 4 44.68 39.51 -8.13
N VAL A 5 45.43 39.52 -7.03
CA VAL A 5 44.94 39.06 -5.72
C VAL A 5 43.91 40.05 -5.16
N ARG A 6 44.16 41.36 -5.31
CA ARG A 6 43.21 42.40 -4.90
C ARG A 6 41.88 42.34 -5.67
N GLY A 7 41.90 42.21 -7.00
CA GLY A 7 40.67 42.14 -7.80
C GLY A 7 39.77 40.94 -7.47
N ARG A 8 40.35 39.76 -7.19
CA ARG A 8 39.60 38.57 -6.75
C ARG A 8 38.95 38.77 -5.38
N ILE A 9 39.68 39.39 -4.45
CA ILE A 9 39.19 39.68 -3.11
C ILE A 9 38.04 40.72 -3.17
N TYR A 10 38.14 41.75 -4.01
CA TYR A 10 37.08 42.77 -4.14
C TYR A 10 35.76 42.23 -4.70
N VAL A 11 35.78 41.30 -5.67
CA VAL A 11 34.53 40.70 -6.19
C VAL A 11 33.89 39.78 -5.14
N LEU A 12 34.69 38.97 -4.44
CA LEU A 12 34.22 38.11 -3.35
C LEU A 12 33.66 38.93 -2.17
N ILE A 13 34.36 39.99 -1.77
CA ILE A 13 33.90 40.90 -0.71
C ILE A 13 32.68 41.71 -1.16
N GLY A 14 32.66 42.26 -2.38
CA GLY A 14 31.52 43.03 -2.91
C GLY A 14 30.22 42.21 -2.97
N VAL A 15 30.31 40.93 -3.31
CA VAL A 15 29.18 39.99 -3.25
C VAL A 15 28.74 39.69 -1.80
N LEU A 16 29.68 39.64 -0.85
CA LEU A 16 29.38 39.49 0.59
C LEU A 16 28.75 40.75 1.23
N VAL A 17 29.03 41.95 0.71
CA VAL A 17 28.51 43.22 1.26
C VAL A 17 27.19 43.66 0.59
N CYS A 18 26.65 42.91 -0.38
CA CYS A 18 25.39 43.22 -1.07
C CYS A 18 25.30 44.64 -1.69
N SER A 19 26.44 45.31 -1.92
CA SER A 19 26.49 46.64 -2.53
C SER A 19 27.27 46.56 -3.83
N VAL A 20 26.57 46.69 -4.95
CA VAL A 20 27.22 46.79 -6.26
C VAL A 20 26.75 48.09 -6.90
N SER A 21 27.53 49.16 -6.69
CA SER A 21 27.40 50.37 -7.49
C SER A 21 27.98 50.14 -8.90
N SER A 22 27.48 50.90 -9.87
CA SER A 22 27.73 50.77 -11.33
C SER A 22 29.21 50.78 -11.76
N LEU A 23 30.13 51.23 -10.91
CA LEU A 23 31.59 51.16 -11.16
C LEU A 23 32.18 49.74 -11.02
N SER A 24 31.49 48.85 -10.31
CA SER A 24 31.92 47.46 -10.03
C SER A 24 31.74 46.52 -11.23
N ILE A 25 30.84 46.87 -12.16
CA ILE A 25 30.45 46.06 -13.34
C ILE A 25 31.64 45.84 -14.30
N PHE A 26 32.56 46.80 -14.39
CA PHE A 26 33.74 46.70 -15.26
C PHE A 26 34.85 45.79 -14.69
N LEU A 27 34.97 45.70 -13.37
CA LEU A 27 35.87 44.76 -12.68
C LEU A 27 35.27 43.35 -12.61
N CYS A 28 33.94 43.24 -12.59
CA CYS A 28 33.22 41.97 -12.66
C CYS A 28 33.60 41.18 -13.92
N TYR A 29 33.54 41.76 -15.13
CA TYR A 29 33.76 41.03 -16.40
C TYR A 29 35.05 40.18 -16.44
N ARG A 30 36.14 40.62 -15.81
CA ARG A 30 37.43 39.92 -15.84
C ARG A 30 37.54 38.79 -14.80
N HIS A 31 36.68 38.78 -13.78
CA HIS A 31 36.78 37.88 -12.62
C HIS A 31 35.45 37.27 -12.17
N VAL A 32 34.36 37.38 -12.95
CA VAL A 32 33.03 36.75 -12.66
C VAL A 32 33.17 35.25 -12.37
N ASN A 33 34.05 34.57 -13.11
CA ASN A 33 34.27 33.13 -13.00
C ASN A 33 35.50 32.77 -12.13
N SER A 34 36.02 33.72 -11.36
CA SER A 34 37.16 33.45 -10.47
C SER A 34 36.72 32.53 -9.31
N GLN A 35 37.52 31.50 -9.05
CA GLN A 35 37.29 30.58 -7.96
C GLN A 35 38.11 31.01 -6.73
N GLN A 36 37.50 31.03 -5.55
CA GLN A 36 38.19 31.24 -4.28
C GLN A 36 39.24 30.13 -4.07
N CYS A 37 40.42 30.48 -3.53
CA CYS A 37 41.54 29.54 -3.43
C CYS A 37 41.26 28.30 -2.56
N GLU A 38 40.48 28.44 -1.49
CA GLU A 38 40.27 27.34 -0.52
C GLU A 38 39.10 26.43 -0.91
N LEU A 39 37.94 27.00 -1.24
CA LEU A 39 36.70 26.25 -1.46
C LEU A 39 36.29 26.14 -2.94
N LYS A 40 37.09 26.71 -3.86
CA LYS A 40 36.79 26.80 -5.30
C LYS A 40 35.42 27.40 -5.65
N ARG A 41 34.79 28.13 -4.72
CA ARG A 41 33.50 28.80 -4.92
C ARG A 41 33.64 29.97 -5.88
N THR A 42 32.65 30.13 -6.74
CA THR A 42 32.54 31.29 -7.63
C THR A 42 31.66 32.37 -6.99
N PRO A 43 31.76 33.65 -7.43
CA PRO A 43 30.83 34.70 -7.07
C PRO A 43 29.36 34.30 -7.24
N LEU A 44 29.03 33.54 -8.28
CA LEU A 44 27.67 33.03 -8.52
C LEU A 44 27.21 32.04 -7.45
N HIS A 45 28.08 31.15 -6.95
CA HIS A 45 27.72 30.25 -5.84
C HIS A 45 27.33 31.04 -4.57
N LEU A 46 28.07 32.11 -4.27
CA LEU A 46 27.81 32.94 -3.09
C LEU A 46 26.56 33.81 -3.26
N ALA A 47 26.32 34.34 -4.46
CA ALA A 47 25.11 35.06 -4.82
C ALA A 47 23.84 34.22 -4.65
N VAL A 48 23.92 32.96 -5.10
CA VAL A 48 22.87 31.95 -4.91
C VAL A 48 22.70 31.64 -3.42
N GLN A 49 23.80 31.42 -2.69
CA GLN A 49 23.75 31.12 -1.25
C GLN A 49 23.10 32.22 -0.42
N SER A 50 23.28 33.49 -0.79
CA SER A 50 22.66 34.64 -0.13
C SER A 50 21.22 34.91 -0.57
N ASN A 51 20.67 34.12 -1.50
CA ASN A 51 19.33 34.28 -2.06
C ASN A 51 19.09 35.67 -2.70
N ASN A 52 20.12 36.25 -3.31
CA ASN A 52 20.03 37.58 -3.92
C ASN A 52 19.73 37.49 -5.43
N ASN A 53 18.44 37.52 -5.78
CA ASN A 53 17.96 37.38 -7.15
C ASN A 53 18.51 38.45 -8.11
N ALA A 54 18.67 39.69 -7.64
CA ALA A 54 19.19 40.79 -8.45
C ALA A 54 20.64 40.53 -8.85
N LEU A 55 21.47 40.17 -7.85
CA LEU A 55 22.87 39.83 -8.06
C LEU A 55 23.02 38.61 -8.98
N VAL A 56 22.19 37.58 -8.81
CA VAL A 56 22.19 36.40 -9.70
C VAL A 56 21.87 36.80 -11.14
N SER A 57 20.86 37.66 -11.35
CA SER A 57 20.48 38.14 -12.69
C SER A 57 21.61 38.93 -13.35
N GLU A 58 22.25 39.83 -12.60
CA GLU A 58 23.36 40.65 -13.09
C GLU A 58 24.59 39.81 -13.43
N LEU A 59 24.93 38.82 -12.60
CA LEU A 59 26.05 37.92 -12.84
C LEU A 59 25.82 37.05 -14.08
N ILE A 60 24.61 36.53 -14.26
CA ILE A 60 24.24 35.76 -15.45
C ILE A 60 24.30 36.65 -16.71
N ALA A 61 23.82 37.90 -16.64
CA ALA A 61 23.95 38.87 -17.73
C ALA A 61 25.42 39.20 -18.08
N CYS A 62 26.33 39.04 -17.12
CA CYS A 62 27.78 39.16 -17.32
C CYS A 62 28.45 37.84 -17.76
N TYR A 63 27.70 36.88 -18.31
CA TYR A 63 28.19 35.57 -18.76
C TYR A 63 28.88 34.75 -17.66
N ALA A 64 28.33 34.78 -16.43
CA ALA A 64 28.75 33.87 -15.38
C ALA A 64 28.52 32.41 -15.78
N ARG A 65 29.52 31.56 -15.57
CA ARG A 65 29.45 30.12 -15.83
C ARG A 65 28.70 29.41 -14.70
N VAL A 66 27.69 28.63 -15.08
CA VAL A 66 26.82 27.85 -14.18
C VAL A 66 27.33 26.43 -13.93
N ASP A 67 28.22 25.94 -14.79
CA ASP A 67 28.77 24.58 -14.79
C ASP A 67 29.96 24.38 -13.85
N LEU A 68 30.53 25.48 -13.34
CA LEU A 68 31.67 25.43 -12.44
C LEU A 68 31.29 24.75 -11.12
N GLN A 69 32.17 23.87 -10.66
CA GLN A 69 32.02 23.10 -9.44
C GLN A 69 32.95 23.61 -8.33
N ASP A 70 32.47 23.54 -7.09
CA ASP A 70 33.27 23.82 -5.90
C ASP A 70 34.12 22.60 -5.46
N THR A 71 34.74 22.65 -4.28
CA THR A 71 35.54 21.53 -3.74
C THR A 71 34.76 20.24 -3.51
N ASP A 72 33.46 20.34 -3.23
CA ASP A 72 32.57 19.21 -3.00
C ASP A 72 31.86 18.75 -4.29
N LYS A 73 32.30 19.26 -5.44
CA LYS A 73 31.66 19.06 -6.75
C LYS A 73 30.24 19.61 -6.81
N GLU A 74 29.87 20.54 -5.93
CA GLU A 74 28.56 21.19 -5.97
C GLU A 74 28.54 22.25 -7.07
N THR A 75 27.48 22.24 -7.88
CA THR A 75 27.17 23.29 -8.87
C THR A 75 26.25 24.36 -8.26
N VAL A 76 26.02 25.45 -8.97
CA VAL A 76 25.09 26.50 -8.55
C VAL A 76 23.66 25.98 -8.29
N LEU A 77 23.22 24.94 -9.01
CA LEU A 77 21.94 24.28 -8.76
C LEU A 77 21.88 23.57 -7.40
N HIS A 78 22.97 22.94 -6.96
CA HIS A 78 23.05 22.31 -5.64
C HIS A 78 22.93 23.36 -4.53
N TYR A 79 23.57 24.52 -4.71
CA TYR A 79 23.44 25.64 -3.79
C TYR A 79 22.00 26.17 -3.78
N ALA A 80 21.40 26.38 -4.95
CA ALA A 80 20.04 26.89 -5.07
C ALA A 80 19.02 25.94 -4.43
N ALA A 81 19.22 24.63 -4.58
CA ALA A 81 18.42 23.58 -3.96
C ALA A 81 18.49 23.60 -2.42
N ARG A 82 19.55 24.14 -1.82
CA ARG A 82 19.75 24.22 -0.36
C ARG A 82 19.20 25.50 0.27
N VAL A 83 18.98 26.55 -0.53
CA VAL A 83 18.49 27.85 -0.05
C VAL A 83 17.05 27.71 0.44
N LYS A 84 16.80 28.14 1.67
CA LYS A 84 15.45 28.13 2.26
C LYS A 84 14.70 29.38 1.81
N ASP A 85 13.41 29.22 1.53
CA ASP A 85 12.45 30.27 1.15
C ASP A 85 12.71 31.00 -0.18
N LYS A 86 11.67 31.06 -1.04
CA LYS A 86 11.65 31.81 -2.33
C LYS A 86 12.77 31.49 -3.33
N ALA A 87 13.51 30.40 -3.13
CA ALA A 87 14.57 29.95 -4.02
C ALA A 87 14.10 29.66 -5.46
N LEU A 88 12.80 29.37 -5.66
CA LEU A 88 12.24 29.10 -6.98
C LEU A 88 12.45 30.25 -7.97
N ASN A 89 12.31 31.50 -7.52
CA ASN A 89 12.50 32.67 -8.38
C ASN A 89 13.95 32.77 -8.87
N MET A 90 14.90 32.44 -7.99
CA MET A 90 16.31 32.40 -8.32
C MET A 90 16.65 31.26 -9.28
N VAL A 91 16.12 30.05 -9.04
CA VAL A 91 16.34 28.90 -9.93
C VAL A 91 15.80 29.16 -11.34
N LYS A 92 14.67 29.87 -11.48
CA LYS A 92 14.11 30.26 -12.77
C LYS A 92 14.99 31.24 -13.57
N LEU A 93 15.87 31.98 -12.91
CA LEU A 93 16.82 32.90 -13.57
C LEU A 93 18.03 32.15 -14.12
N ILE A 94 18.31 30.93 -13.63
CA ILE A 94 19.44 30.11 -14.08
C ILE A 94 19.09 29.49 -15.44
N PRO A 95 19.93 29.68 -16.48
CA PRO A 95 19.69 29.10 -17.80
C PRO A 95 19.83 27.58 -17.77
N MET A 96 18.68 26.87 -17.74
CA MET A 96 18.64 25.41 -17.66
C MET A 96 19.26 24.74 -18.90
N ASP A 97 19.12 25.35 -20.08
CA ASP A 97 19.66 24.82 -21.34
C ASP A 97 21.19 24.70 -21.35
N GLN A 98 21.87 25.50 -20.52
CA GLN A 98 23.33 25.51 -20.39
C GLN A 98 23.82 24.80 -19.12
N THR A 99 22.89 24.33 -18.29
CA THR A 99 23.21 23.72 -17.00
C THR A 99 22.98 22.23 -17.06
N ASP A 100 23.98 21.45 -16.68
CA ASP A 100 23.77 20.02 -16.44
C ASP A 100 23.00 19.81 -15.13
N ILE A 101 21.70 19.56 -15.26
CA ILE A 101 20.77 19.33 -14.15
C ILE A 101 21.14 18.07 -13.34
N ASN A 102 21.79 17.10 -13.99
CA ASN A 102 22.07 15.77 -13.44
C ASN A 102 23.50 15.63 -12.91
N CYS A 103 24.25 16.73 -12.85
CA CYS A 103 25.55 16.77 -12.19
C CYS A 103 25.47 16.20 -10.77
N LEU A 104 26.41 15.32 -10.42
CA LEU A 104 26.52 14.72 -9.10
C LEU A 104 27.60 15.41 -8.27
N ASN A 105 27.25 15.76 -7.02
CA ASN A 105 28.24 16.19 -6.04
C ASN A 105 29.07 15.01 -5.50
N LYS A 106 30.04 15.28 -4.61
CA LYS A 106 30.88 14.26 -3.95
C LYS A 106 30.10 13.20 -3.17
N TYR A 107 28.86 13.50 -2.79
CA TYR A 107 27.96 12.60 -2.06
C TYR A 107 26.99 11.84 -2.99
N ASN A 108 27.24 11.85 -4.31
CA ASN A 108 26.39 11.24 -5.35
C ASN A 108 24.95 11.79 -5.34
N GLN A 109 24.78 13.05 -4.99
CA GLN A 109 23.48 13.72 -5.00
C GLN A 109 23.34 14.57 -6.24
N THR A 110 22.16 14.53 -6.85
CA THR A 110 21.70 15.55 -7.81
C THR A 110 21.13 16.76 -7.07
N ALA A 111 20.94 17.87 -7.79
CA ALA A 111 20.30 19.05 -7.24
C ALA A 111 18.87 18.77 -6.71
N VAL A 112 18.12 17.88 -7.37
CA VAL A 112 16.79 17.44 -6.88
C VAL A 112 16.90 16.72 -5.54
N ASN A 113 17.88 15.83 -5.40
CA ASN A 113 18.06 15.10 -4.15
C ASN A 113 18.42 16.04 -2.99
N VAL A 114 19.27 17.05 -3.25
CA VAL A 114 19.57 18.11 -2.28
C VAL A 114 18.32 18.91 -1.93
N ALA A 115 17.49 19.27 -2.92
CA ALA A 115 16.25 20.02 -2.70
C ALA A 115 15.26 19.24 -1.82
N CYS A 116 15.02 17.95 -2.11
CA CYS A 116 14.16 17.10 -1.29
C CYS A 116 14.72 16.89 0.13
N LYS A 117 16.05 16.78 0.28
CA LYS A 117 16.72 16.69 1.58
C LYS A 117 16.57 17.97 2.41
N ALA A 118 16.65 19.13 1.74
CA ALA A 118 16.50 20.46 2.34
C ALA A 118 15.05 20.90 2.59
N ASP A 119 14.06 20.10 2.17
CA ASP A 119 12.62 20.41 2.25
C ASP A 119 12.12 21.46 1.23
N ASN A 120 12.92 21.74 0.20
CA ASN A 120 12.61 22.71 -0.84
C ASN A 120 11.87 22.05 -2.02
N PHE A 121 10.61 21.67 -1.76
CA PHE A 121 9.83 20.91 -2.74
C PHE A 121 9.50 21.70 -4.01
N ASP A 122 9.31 23.02 -3.94
CA ASP A 122 9.00 23.83 -5.13
C ASP A 122 10.14 23.81 -6.15
N VAL A 123 11.39 23.85 -5.68
CA VAL A 123 12.58 23.73 -6.53
C VAL A 123 12.68 22.31 -7.08
N ALA A 124 12.43 21.29 -6.25
CA ALA A 124 12.43 19.91 -6.71
C ALA A 124 11.37 19.66 -7.80
N GLU A 125 10.15 20.18 -7.68
CA GLU A 125 9.10 20.04 -8.71
C GLU A 125 9.50 20.73 -10.02
N PHE A 126 10.11 21.92 -9.93
CA PHE A 126 10.61 22.63 -11.10
C PHE A 126 11.71 21.82 -11.82
N LEU A 127 12.66 21.28 -11.08
CA LEU A 127 13.74 20.45 -11.63
C LEU A 127 13.21 19.13 -12.23
N ILE A 128 12.20 18.49 -11.61
CA ILE A 128 11.54 17.31 -12.17
C ILE A 128 10.90 17.64 -13.52
N LYS A 129 10.19 18.78 -13.62
CA LYS A 129 9.59 19.26 -14.88
C LYS A 129 10.65 19.59 -15.94
N ALA A 130 11.85 19.99 -15.51
CA ALA A 130 12.98 20.25 -16.38
C ALA A 130 13.73 18.96 -16.83
N GLY A 131 13.25 17.77 -16.46
CA GLY A 131 13.84 16.49 -16.89
C GLY A 131 14.94 15.96 -15.97
N ALA A 132 14.95 16.37 -14.70
CA ALA A 132 15.91 15.84 -13.74
C ALA A 132 15.73 14.33 -13.49
N VAL A 133 16.85 13.63 -13.39
CA VAL A 133 16.93 12.21 -13.10
C VAL A 133 16.69 11.95 -11.61
N LEU A 134 15.85 10.95 -11.31
CA LEU A 134 15.42 10.61 -9.94
C LEU A 134 15.99 9.29 -9.39
N ASP A 135 16.81 8.59 -10.18
CA ASP A 135 17.46 7.32 -9.81
C ASP A 135 18.87 7.52 -9.23
N ALA A 136 19.27 8.78 -9.00
CA ALA A 136 20.54 9.15 -8.38
C ALA A 136 20.31 9.69 -6.97
N GLY A 137 21.08 9.20 -6.00
CA GLY A 137 20.86 9.47 -4.58
C GLY A 137 22.04 9.12 -3.69
N ASP A 138 22.01 9.65 -2.47
CA ASP A 138 23.04 9.37 -1.46
C ASP A 138 22.79 8.04 -0.74
N ASP A 139 23.57 7.78 0.31
CA ASP A 139 23.40 6.59 1.13
C ASP A 139 21.99 6.45 1.71
N LEU A 140 21.31 7.55 2.07
CA LEU A 140 19.97 7.48 2.65
C LEU A 140 18.92 7.11 1.61
N GLY A 141 19.12 7.50 0.35
CA GLY A 141 18.32 7.07 -0.80
C GLY A 141 18.08 8.17 -1.83
N PHE A 142 17.04 7.94 -2.62
CA PHE A 142 16.61 8.76 -3.75
C PHE A 142 15.58 9.84 -3.35
N PRO A 143 15.28 10.83 -4.21
CA PRO A 143 14.29 11.88 -3.95
C PRO A 143 12.94 11.38 -3.40
N ILE A 144 12.44 10.25 -3.92
CA ILE A 144 11.19 9.64 -3.43
C ILE A 144 11.24 9.27 -1.94
N HIS A 145 12.39 8.78 -1.46
CA HIS A 145 12.58 8.38 -0.06
C HIS A 145 12.55 9.60 0.86
N TYR A 146 13.13 10.72 0.43
CA TYR A 146 13.05 11.99 1.16
C TYR A 146 11.63 12.53 1.19
N ALA A 147 10.94 12.54 0.04
CA ALA A 147 9.55 12.99 -0.05
C ALA A 147 8.64 12.17 0.87
N MET A 148 8.81 10.83 0.90
CA MET A 148 8.08 9.94 1.80
C MET A 148 8.44 10.18 3.28
N LYS A 149 9.74 10.32 3.59
CA LYS A 149 10.21 10.59 4.96
C LYS A 149 9.64 11.90 5.52
N LYS A 150 9.55 12.93 4.68
CA LYS A 150 9.03 14.27 4.96
C LYS A 150 7.51 14.38 4.86
N GLN A 151 6.84 13.37 4.31
CA GLN A 151 5.39 13.28 4.17
C GLN A 151 4.77 14.30 3.21
N LYS A 152 5.50 14.68 2.16
CA LYS A 152 5.01 15.65 1.17
C LYS A 152 4.27 14.94 0.03
N LEU A 153 2.94 14.87 0.13
CA LEU A 153 2.08 14.18 -0.83
C LEU A 153 2.24 14.69 -2.27
N SER A 154 2.22 16.03 -2.47
CA SER A 154 2.34 16.65 -3.80
C SER A 154 3.64 16.26 -4.50
N MET A 155 4.74 16.23 -3.76
CA MET A 155 6.05 15.82 -4.28
C MET A 155 6.06 14.33 -4.62
N VAL A 156 5.47 13.48 -3.77
CA VAL A 156 5.38 12.03 -4.04
C VAL A 156 4.58 11.77 -5.32
N GLN A 157 3.47 12.48 -5.53
CA GLN A 157 2.69 12.42 -6.77
C GLN A 157 3.51 12.89 -7.97
N ALA A 158 4.14 14.07 -7.88
CA ALA A 158 4.98 14.61 -8.96
C ALA A 158 6.11 13.65 -9.37
N ILE A 159 6.73 12.97 -8.39
CA ILE A 159 7.77 11.96 -8.65
C ILE A 159 7.19 10.73 -9.36
N PHE A 160 6.05 10.20 -8.90
CA PHE A 160 5.42 9.03 -9.54
C PHE A 160 4.88 9.32 -10.95
N ASP A 161 4.38 10.54 -11.17
CA ASP A 161 3.88 10.96 -12.47
C ASP A 161 5.04 11.13 -13.48
N ALA A 162 6.20 11.60 -13.01
CA ALA A 162 7.40 11.73 -13.84
C ALA A 162 8.14 10.40 -14.03
N HIS A 163 8.18 9.54 -13.02
CA HIS A 163 8.93 8.28 -12.99
C HIS A 163 8.10 7.17 -12.35
N LYS A 164 7.32 6.45 -13.16
CA LYS A 164 6.40 5.39 -12.69
C LYS A 164 7.12 4.28 -11.93
N ASP A 165 8.35 3.95 -12.32
CA ASP A 165 9.15 2.88 -11.71
C ASP A 165 9.70 3.24 -10.31
N ALA A 166 9.54 4.50 -9.87
CA ALA A 166 9.96 4.97 -8.56
C ALA A 166 9.34 4.16 -7.40
N GLY A 167 8.22 3.47 -7.65
CA GLY A 167 7.51 2.65 -6.66
C GLY A 167 8.27 1.38 -6.22
N THR A 168 9.26 0.94 -7.01
CA THR A 168 10.07 -0.26 -6.72
C THR A 168 11.50 0.07 -6.28
N THR A 169 11.91 1.34 -6.38
CA THR A 169 13.27 1.77 -6.09
C THR A 169 13.64 1.52 -4.64
N LYS A 170 14.74 0.78 -4.39
CA LYS A 170 15.22 0.46 -3.05
C LYS A 170 16.29 1.45 -2.60
N CYS A 171 16.15 2.05 -1.41
CA CYS A 171 17.17 2.98 -0.91
C CYS A 171 18.52 2.30 -0.64
N ASN A 172 19.61 3.05 -0.76
CA ASN A 172 20.96 2.50 -0.67
C ASN A 172 21.29 1.92 0.72
N LYS A 173 20.98 2.62 1.82
CA LYS A 173 21.34 2.19 3.18
C LYS A 173 20.55 0.96 3.65
N HIS A 174 19.24 0.96 3.47
CA HIS A 174 18.36 -0.07 4.04
C HIS A 174 17.81 -1.05 3.00
N GLY A 175 17.99 -0.80 1.70
CA GLY A 175 17.32 -1.55 0.63
C GLY A 175 15.80 -1.44 0.69
N ALA A 176 15.28 -0.40 1.33
CA ALA A 176 13.85 -0.26 1.61
C ALA A 176 13.16 0.48 0.46
N THR A 177 12.06 -0.05 -0.05
CA THR A 177 11.21 0.60 -1.07
C THR A 177 10.41 1.77 -0.48
N PRO A 178 9.78 2.64 -1.28
CA PRO A 178 8.98 3.75 -0.77
C PRO A 178 7.87 3.31 0.19
N LEU A 179 7.28 2.12 -0.03
CA LEU A 179 6.28 1.53 0.87
C LEU A 179 6.77 1.38 2.31
N HIS A 180 8.05 1.03 2.51
CA HIS A 180 8.63 0.90 3.85
C HIS A 180 8.71 2.25 4.59
N TRP A 181 8.78 3.36 3.85
CA TRP A 181 8.88 4.71 4.40
C TRP A 181 7.52 5.37 4.65
N ALA A 182 6.42 4.78 4.17
CA ALA A 182 5.09 5.32 4.34
C ALA A 182 4.71 5.45 5.81
N LYS A 183 4.23 6.62 6.23
CA LYS A 183 3.82 6.90 7.62
C LYS A 183 2.31 7.06 7.78
N THR A 184 1.65 7.55 6.74
CA THR A 184 0.22 7.83 6.71
C THR A 184 -0.47 6.95 5.67
N THR A 185 -1.77 6.74 5.86
CA THR A 185 -2.64 6.02 4.93
C THR A 185 -2.69 6.69 3.55
N THR A 186 -2.66 8.02 3.51
CA THR A 186 -2.67 8.81 2.26
C THR A 186 -1.44 8.55 1.39
N LEU A 187 -0.24 8.62 1.97
CA LEU A 187 1.01 8.34 1.25
C LEU A 187 1.08 6.88 0.81
N LEU A 188 0.63 5.98 1.69
CA LEU A 188 0.59 4.55 1.40
C LEU A 188 -0.34 4.25 0.21
N ASN A 189 -1.54 4.82 0.20
CA ASN A 189 -2.49 4.63 -0.90
C ASN A 189 -1.96 5.18 -2.23
N VAL A 190 -1.27 6.32 -2.22
CA VAL A 190 -0.62 6.82 -3.44
C VAL A 190 0.49 5.87 -3.88
N ALA A 191 1.41 5.49 -3.00
CA ALA A 191 2.50 4.58 -3.34
C ALA A 191 1.98 3.21 -3.84
N LEU A 192 0.88 2.70 -3.29
CA LEU A 192 0.27 1.43 -3.69
C LEU A 192 -0.29 1.44 -5.12
N LYS A 193 -0.70 2.60 -5.64
CA LYS A 193 -1.16 2.72 -7.04
C LYS A 193 -0.04 2.53 -8.05
N TYR A 194 1.19 2.90 -7.68
CA TYR A 194 2.37 2.89 -8.57
C TYR A 194 3.38 1.78 -8.22
N THR A 195 3.01 0.85 -7.33
CA THR A 195 3.90 -0.26 -6.93
C THR A 195 3.26 -1.59 -7.28
N HIS A 196 4.05 -2.49 -7.84
CA HIS A 196 3.62 -3.83 -8.20
C HIS A 196 4.17 -4.88 -7.22
N GLU A 197 5.21 -4.55 -6.44
CA GLU A 197 5.88 -5.47 -5.51
C GLU A 197 5.60 -5.10 -4.04
N ILE A 198 4.45 -5.54 -3.52
CA ILE A 198 4.04 -5.25 -2.14
C ILE A 198 4.93 -5.98 -1.11
N ASN A 199 5.36 -7.21 -1.44
CA ASN A 199 6.14 -8.08 -0.57
C ASN A 199 7.66 -7.89 -0.72
N ALA A 200 8.10 -6.81 -1.36
CA ALA A 200 9.51 -6.48 -1.47
C ALA A 200 10.15 -6.41 -0.08
N THR A 201 11.29 -7.08 0.08
CA THR A 201 12.06 -7.07 1.33
C THR A 201 13.17 -6.02 1.31
N SER A 202 13.41 -5.45 2.48
CA SER A 202 14.57 -4.62 2.78
C SER A 202 15.83 -5.47 3.00
N LYS A 203 17.01 -4.84 3.16
CA LYS A 203 18.28 -5.53 3.45
C LYS A 203 18.25 -6.33 4.75
N THR A 204 17.37 -5.98 5.70
CA THR A 204 17.19 -6.76 6.94
C THR A 204 16.27 -7.96 6.77
N GLY A 205 15.64 -8.11 5.59
CA GLY A 205 14.61 -9.11 5.31
C GLY A 205 13.19 -8.61 5.60
N ASP A 206 13.02 -7.48 6.28
CA ASP A 206 11.69 -6.97 6.65
C ASP A 206 10.95 -6.44 5.42
N THR A 207 9.67 -6.77 5.29
CA THR A 207 8.73 -6.18 4.30
C THR A 207 8.11 -4.89 4.84
N ALA A 208 7.40 -4.14 3.97
CA ALA A 208 6.65 -2.95 4.40
C ALA A 208 5.66 -3.28 5.54
N LEU A 209 5.00 -4.45 5.50
CA LEU A 209 4.08 -4.90 6.55
C LEU A 209 4.81 -5.07 7.90
N HIS A 210 6.01 -5.67 7.92
CA HIS A 210 6.83 -5.77 9.12
C HIS A 210 7.13 -4.39 9.71
N ILE A 211 7.49 -3.41 8.88
CA ILE A 211 7.76 -2.04 9.34
C ILE A 211 6.50 -1.38 9.91
N MET A 212 5.33 -1.56 9.30
CA MET A 212 4.07 -1.00 9.82
C MET A 212 3.71 -1.62 11.18
N VAL A 213 3.86 -2.94 11.33
CA VAL A 213 3.61 -3.65 12.60
C VAL A 213 4.61 -3.23 13.67
N LYS A 214 5.91 -3.20 13.35
CA LYS A 214 6.99 -2.76 14.25
C LYS A 214 6.83 -1.31 14.73
N ARG A 215 6.16 -0.48 13.94
CA ARG A 215 5.84 0.92 14.28
C ARG A 215 4.41 1.10 14.80
N LEU A 216 3.66 0.02 15.02
CA LEU A 216 2.28 0.01 15.52
C LEU A 216 1.31 0.85 14.67
N ARG A 217 1.52 0.90 13.35
CA ARG A 217 0.66 1.64 12.41
C ARG A 217 -0.47 0.76 11.91
N MET A 218 -1.50 0.60 12.75
CA MET A 218 -2.69 -0.24 12.50
C MET A 218 -3.29 -0.06 11.11
N GLU A 219 -3.66 1.18 10.79
CA GLU A 219 -4.39 1.51 9.56
C GLU A 219 -3.53 1.22 8.33
N CYS A 220 -2.23 1.53 8.39
CA CYS A 220 -1.30 1.24 7.30
C CYS A 220 -1.10 -0.27 7.11
N ALA A 221 -1.01 -1.04 8.20
CA ALA A 221 -0.92 -2.49 8.15
C ALA A 221 -2.18 -3.11 7.53
N GLN A 222 -3.37 -2.62 7.92
CA GLN A 222 -4.65 -3.05 7.33
C GLN A 222 -4.70 -2.78 5.82
N ILE A 223 -4.33 -1.58 5.38
CA ILE A 223 -4.30 -1.24 3.95
C ILE A 223 -3.36 -2.16 3.18
N LEU A 224 -2.15 -2.41 3.68
CA LEU A 224 -1.21 -3.34 3.04
C LEU A 224 -1.80 -4.75 2.87
N LEU A 225 -2.47 -5.28 3.91
CA LEU A 225 -3.10 -6.60 3.88
C LEU A 225 -4.29 -6.66 2.91
N VAL A 226 -5.08 -5.60 2.83
CA VAL A 226 -6.16 -5.46 1.83
C VAL A 226 -5.58 -5.49 0.42
N TRP A 227 -4.42 -4.85 0.22
CA TRP A 227 -3.76 -4.81 -1.08
C TRP A 227 -3.05 -6.10 -1.47
N GLY A 228 -2.99 -7.10 -0.58
CA GLY A 228 -2.40 -8.41 -0.85
C GLY A 228 -1.01 -8.62 -0.26
N ALA A 229 -0.61 -7.83 0.74
CA ALA A 229 0.61 -8.13 1.50
C ALA A 229 0.50 -9.49 2.18
N ASP A 230 1.54 -10.32 2.05
CA ASP A 230 1.59 -11.65 2.65
C ASP A 230 2.06 -11.52 4.12
N PRO A 231 1.22 -11.90 5.11
CA PRO A 231 1.60 -11.84 6.52
C PRO A 231 2.62 -12.91 6.94
N ASN A 232 2.87 -13.93 6.11
CA ASN A 232 3.72 -15.07 6.43
C ASN A 232 5.17 -14.93 5.97
N VAL A 233 5.50 -13.84 5.28
CA VAL A 233 6.89 -13.54 4.90
C VAL A 233 7.74 -13.47 6.17
N ARG A 234 8.90 -14.12 6.14
CA ARG A 234 9.85 -14.14 7.25
C ARG A 234 10.81 -12.98 7.12
N GLY A 235 10.74 -12.03 8.05
CA GLY A 235 11.60 -10.86 8.12
C GLY A 235 12.91 -11.11 8.86
N GLN A 236 13.39 -10.08 9.54
CA GLN A 236 14.60 -10.14 10.33
C GLN A 236 14.52 -11.26 11.41
N GLY A 237 15.50 -12.17 11.41
CA GLY A 237 15.53 -13.28 12.38
C GLY A 237 14.48 -14.37 12.16
N GLY A 238 13.80 -14.36 11.02
CA GLY A 238 12.74 -15.30 10.70
C GLY A 238 11.38 -14.94 11.32
N ASP A 239 11.29 -13.80 12.01
CA ASP A 239 10.04 -13.31 12.60
C ASP A 239 9.08 -12.91 11.47
N THR A 240 7.85 -13.42 11.52
CA THR A 240 6.76 -12.92 10.66
C THR A 240 6.11 -11.68 11.27
N ALA A 241 5.22 -11.01 10.52
CA ALA A 241 4.42 -9.90 11.04
C ALA A 241 3.65 -10.30 12.32
N LEU A 242 3.17 -11.54 12.41
CA LEU A 242 2.47 -12.06 13.59
C LEU A 242 3.39 -12.21 14.82
N HIS A 243 4.65 -12.60 14.63
CA HIS A 243 5.64 -12.63 15.71
C HIS A 243 5.88 -11.23 16.29
N MET A 244 6.00 -10.21 15.43
CA MET A 244 6.18 -8.82 15.85
C MET A 244 4.94 -8.28 16.58
N ALA A 245 3.73 -8.57 16.08
CA ALA A 245 2.48 -8.17 16.72
C ALA A 245 2.31 -8.82 18.12
N ALA A 246 2.65 -10.11 18.24
CA ALA A 246 2.65 -10.84 19.51
C ALA A 246 3.68 -10.27 20.50
N ARG A 247 4.87 -9.87 20.02
CA ARG A 247 5.91 -9.22 20.83
C ARG A 247 5.45 -7.90 21.43
N HIS A 248 4.67 -7.13 20.68
CA HIS A 248 4.09 -5.86 21.14
C HIS A 248 2.79 -6.01 21.92
N ASN A 249 2.29 -7.24 22.10
CA ASN A 249 1.04 -7.53 22.79
C ASN A 249 -0.16 -6.71 22.27
N ASN A 250 -0.23 -6.51 20.95
CA ASN A 250 -1.32 -5.77 20.31
C ASN A 250 -2.35 -6.75 19.74
N LEU A 251 -3.46 -6.94 20.48
CA LEU A 251 -4.53 -7.87 20.10
C LEU A 251 -5.17 -7.52 18.75
N ASP A 252 -5.36 -6.22 18.46
CA ASP A 252 -5.96 -5.80 17.21
C ASP A 252 -5.09 -6.15 16.00
N LEU A 253 -3.76 -6.00 16.10
CA LEU A 253 -2.84 -6.44 15.04
C LEU A 253 -2.87 -7.94 14.88
N VAL A 254 -2.84 -8.68 15.99
CA VAL A 254 -2.88 -10.15 15.98
C VAL A 254 -4.15 -10.63 15.29
N ASN A 255 -5.32 -10.13 15.71
CA ASN A 255 -6.61 -10.47 15.10
C ASN A 255 -6.65 -10.07 13.62
N THR A 256 -6.20 -8.87 13.27
CA THR A 256 -6.14 -8.42 11.89
C THR A 256 -5.28 -9.36 11.04
N LEU A 257 -4.03 -9.63 11.44
CA LEU A 257 -3.11 -10.48 10.69
C LEU A 257 -3.65 -11.90 10.49
N ILE A 258 -4.23 -12.48 11.54
CA ILE A 258 -4.86 -13.80 11.49
C ILE A 258 -6.02 -13.82 10.50
N VAL A 259 -6.89 -12.81 10.57
CA VAL A 259 -8.02 -12.65 9.64
C VAL A 259 -7.51 -12.61 8.19
N PHE A 260 -6.36 -11.99 7.93
CA PHE A 260 -5.75 -11.98 6.58
C PHE A 260 -4.88 -13.21 6.26
N GLY A 261 -4.98 -14.30 7.03
CA GLY A 261 -4.35 -15.59 6.72
C GLY A 261 -2.93 -15.76 7.28
N ALA A 262 -2.58 -15.06 8.36
CA ALA A 262 -1.34 -15.33 9.08
C ALA A 262 -1.37 -16.71 9.74
N ASP A 263 -0.34 -17.52 9.49
CA ASP A 263 -0.16 -18.82 10.12
C ASP A 263 0.35 -18.64 11.56
N VAL A 264 -0.44 -19.14 12.50
CA VAL A 264 -0.21 -19.04 13.95
C VAL A 264 0.90 -19.98 14.45
N ASN A 265 1.31 -20.95 13.64
CA ASN A 265 2.27 -22.00 14.01
C ASN A 265 3.65 -21.82 13.34
N VAL A 266 3.86 -20.76 12.56
CA VAL A 266 5.17 -20.46 11.97
C VAL A 266 6.22 -20.32 13.06
N LYS A 267 7.39 -20.91 12.85
CA LYS A 267 8.55 -20.77 13.72
C LYS A 267 9.55 -19.79 13.13
N ASN A 268 10.10 -18.90 13.95
CA ASN A 268 11.23 -18.05 13.58
C ASN A 268 12.56 -18.86 13.55
N PHE A 269 13.69 -18.21 13.27
CA PHE A 269 15.00 -18.92 13.19
C PHE A 269 15.48 -19.48 14.54
N LYS A 270 14.85 -19.08 15.66
CA LYS A 270 15.10 -19.63 16.99
C LYS A 270 14.15 -20.78 17.34
N GLY A 271 13.25 -21.16 16.45
CA GLY A 271 12.23 -22.18 16.72
C GLY A 271 11.04 -21.68 17.55
N GLU A 272 10.95 -20.38 17.81
CA GLU A 272 9.90 -19.76 18.61
C GLU A 272 8.66 -19.52 17.75
N THR A 273 7.47 -19.83 18.27
CA THR A 273 6.18 -19.49 17.64
C THR A 273 5.67 -18.12 18.13
N PRO A 274 4.69 -17.49 17.46
CA PRO A 274 4.05 -16.27 17.97
C PRO A 274 3.49 -16.45 19.38
N ARG A 275 2.94 -17.63 19.69
CA ARG A 275 2.46 -17.99 21.04
C ARG A 275 3.60 -18.04 22.05
N HIS A 276 4.75 -18.58 21.68
CA HIS A 276 5.94 -18.57 22.54
C HIS A 276 6.36 -17.13 22.88
N ILE A 277 6.46 -16.26 21.86
CA ILE A 277 6.86 -14.85 22.05
C ILE A 277 5.85 -14.12 22.94
N ALA A 278 4.55 -14.27 22.68
CA ALA A 278 3.50 -13.68 23.52
C ALA A 278 3.66 -14.11 24.99
N SER A 279 3.96 -15.39 25.23
CA SER A 279 4.13 -15.96 26.58
C SER A 279 5.41 -15.55 27.29
N THR A 280 6.51 -15.29 26.59
CA THR A 280 7.79 -14.90 27.21
C THR A 280 7.92 -13.41 27.43
N GLN A 281 7.31 -12.58 26.57
CA GLN A 281 7.31 -11.13 26.72
C GLN A 281 6.31 -10.62 27.77
N MET A 282 5.42 -11.49 28.26
CA MET A 282 4.45 -11.25 29.34
C MET A 282 5.05 -10.65 30.61
N VAL A 283 6.34 -10.83 30.90
CA VAL A 283 6.92 -10.45 32.21
C VAL A 283 7.53 -9.05 32.24
N ASN A 284 7.76 -8.42 31.09
CA ASN A 284 8.61 -7.21 31.01
C ASN A 284 7.84 -5.92 30.71
N THR A 285 6.51 -5.95 30.69
CA THR A 285 5.69 -4.82 30.18
C THR A 285 4.64 -4.41 31.20
N PHE A 286 4.43 -3.10 31.42
CA PHE A 286 3.39 -2.53 32.31
C PHE A 286 1.97 -3.09 32.02
N GLN A 287 1.71 -3.52 30.79
CA GLN A 287 0.44 -4.18 30.37
C GLN A 287 0.20 -5.55 31.04
N SER A 288 1.24 -6.21 31.55
CA SER A 288 1.09 -7.47 32.28
C SER A 288 0.36 -7.28 33.61
N PHE A 289 0.55 -6.11 34.24
CA PHE A 289 -0.15 -5.71 35.46
C PHE A 289 -1.64 -5.43 35.22
N MET A 290 -2.01 -5.03 33.99
CA MET A 290 -3.39 -4.75 33.58
C MET A 290 -4.11 -5.93 32.91
N GLY A 291 -3.55 -7.15 32.92
CA GLY A 291 -4.22 -8.36 32.42
C GLY A 291 -4.34 -8.48 30.88
N ARG A 292 -4.06 -7.42 30.11
CA ARG A 292 -4.13 -7.36 28.63
C ARG A 292 -3.17 -8.29 27.89
N SER A 293 -2.16 -8.85 28.55
CA SER A 293 -1.29 -9.86 27.90
C SER A 293 -1.94 -11.24 27.81
N SER A 294 -2.98 -11.48 28.61
CA SER A 294 -3.72 -12.74 28.61
C SER A 294 -4.55 -12.93 27.34
N SER A 295 -5.00 -11.83 26.72
CA SER A 295 -5.94 -11.87 25.59
C SER A 295 -5.28 -12.31 24.29
N VAL A 296 -4.02 -11.93 24.03
CA VAL A 296 -3.28 -12.38 22.85
C VAL A 296 -3.00 -13.88 22.91
N ILE A 297 -2.61 -14.43 24.07
CA ILE A 297 -2.44 -15.89 24.22
C ILE A 297 -3.77 -16.60 24.06
N TYR A 298 -4.85 -16.03 24.61
CA TYR A 298 -6.19 -16.58 24.45
C TYR A 298 -6.60 -16.64 22.99
N ALA A 299 -6.45 -15.54 22.24
CA ALA A 299 -6.75 -15.49 20.81
C ALA A 299 -5.95 -16.53 20.02
N LEU A 300 -4.63 -16.61 20.23
CA LEU A 300 -3.79 -17.61 19.57
C LEU A 300 -4.19 -19.05 19.95
N HIS A 301 -4.52 -19.30 21.21
CA HIS A 301 -4.97 -20.61 21.67
C HIS A 301 -6.28 -21.05 21.01
N GLN A 302 -7.29 -20.16 20.96
CA GLN A 302 -8.59 -20.45 20.34
C GLN A 302 -8.46 -20.84 18.86
N LEU A 303 -7.43 -20.32 18.19
CA LEU A 303 -7.15 -20.56 16.78
C LEU A 303 -6.22 -21.76 16.54
N GLY A 304 -5.93 -22.55 17.58
CA GLY A 304 -5.14 -23.77 17.46
C GLY A 304 -3.63 -23.54 17.42
N ALA A 305 -3.12 -22.41 17.93
CA ALA A 305 -1.68 -22.22 18.06
C ALA A 305 -1.09 -23.26 19.02
N LEU A 306 -0.17 -24.07 18.49
CA LEU A 306 0.47 -25.17 19.21
C LEU A 306 1.36 -24.64 20.34
N ARG A 307 1.43 -25.43 21.41
CA ARG A 307 2.42 -25.25 22.48
C ARG A 307 3.80 -25.61 21.94
N CYS A 308 4.85 -25.13 22.62
CA CYS A 308 6.21 -25.41 22.20
C CYS A 308 6.53 -26.90 22.33
N SER A 309 7.48 -27.40 21.53
CA SER A 309 8.06 -28.71 21.78
C SER A 309 8.95 -28.68 23.04
N PRO A 310 9.23 -29.84 23.67
CA PRO A 310 10.10 -29.91 24.84
C PRO A 310 11.50 -29.32 24.63
N ASP A 311 11.96 -29.24 23.38
CA ASP A 311 13.29 -28.77 23.00
C ASP A 311 13.44 -27.24 23.07
N VAL A 312 12.33 -26.50 23.15
CA VAL A 312 12.36 -25.03 23.18
C VAL A 312 12.58 -24.54 24.60
N HIS A 313 13.71 -23.88 24.84
CA HIS A 313 14.05 -23.30 26.13
C HIS A 313 13.32 -21.96 26.39
N GLY A 314 13.22 -21.56 27.66
CA GLY A 314 12.62 -20.28 28.06
C GLY A 314 11.09 -20.25 28.11
N CYS A 315 10.41 -21.39 27.91
CA CYS A 315 8.95 -21.47 27.93
C CYS A 315 8.34 -21.09 29.29
N LYS A 316 7.30 -20.25 29.26
CA LYS A 316 6.41 -19.95 30.40
C LYS A 316 5.12 -20.76 30.31
N ASP A 317 4.28 -20.75 31.34
CA ASP A 317 3.09 -21.62 31.43
C ASP A 317 2.12 -21.49 30.24
N GLY A 318 2.04 -20.30 29.63
CA GLY A 318 1.23 -20.04 28.43
C GLY A 318 1.65 -20.79 27.16
N CYS A 319 2.90 -21.26 27.08
CA CYS A 319 3.46 -21.94 25.90
C CYS A 319 4.21 -23.24 26.20
N LYS A 320 4.47 -23.55 27.48
CA LYS A 320 5.15 -24.77 27.93
C LYS A 320 4.40 -26.04 27.47
N PRO A 321 5.10 -27.12 27.06
CA PRO A 321 4.48 -28.42 26.88
C PRO A 321 3.77 -28.85 28.18
N GLY A 322 2.45 -29.13 28.10
CA GLY A 322 1.63 -29.49 29.27
C GLY A 322 1.23 -28.34 30.20
N GLY A 323 1.54 -27.08 29.86
CA GLY A 323 1.06 -25.92 30.63
C GLY A 323 -0.46 -25.81 30.61
N LEU A 324 -1.04 -25.26 31.68
CA LEU A 324 -2.50 -25.16 31.83
C LEU A 324 -3.03 -23.77 31.48
N TYR A 325 -2.20 -22.74 31.57
CA TYR A 325 -2.61 -21.39 31.25
C TYR A 325 -2.79 -21.18 29.74
N ASN A 326 -3.99 -20.76 29.35
CA ASN A 326 -4.39 -20.49 27.97
C ASN A 326 -4.72 -19.01 27.72
N GLY A 327 -4.41 -18.11 28.66
CA GLY A 327 -4.86 -16.73 28.61
C GLY A 327 -6.27 -16.53 29.16
N LYS A 328 -6.75 -15.29 29.10
CA LYS A 328 -8.09 -14.86 29.53
C LYS A 328 -8.66 -13.93 28.45
N PRO A 329 -9.97 -13.99 28.17
CA PRO A 329 -10.63 -13.00 27.31
C PRO A 329 -10.54 -11.60 27.93
N GLU A 330 -10.71 -10.56 27.11
CA GLU A 330 -10.82 -9.18 27.62
C GLU A 330 -12.21 -8.98 28.25
N ASP A 331 -12.25 -8.39 29.44
CA ASP A 331 -13.48 -7.96 30.10
C ASP A 331 -13.93 -6.63 29.46
N ASP A 332 -14.56 -6.69 28.29
CA ASP A 332 -15.40 -5.62 27.75
C ASP A 332 -16.34 -6.17 26.68
N ASP A 333 -17.56 -5.61 26.67
CA ASP A 333 -18.81 -6.04 26.07
C ASP A 333 -18.85 -6.03 24.52
N VAL A 334 -17.86 -6.63 23.86
CA VAL A 334 -17.94 -6.97 22.44
C VAL A 334 -18.08 -8.46 22.33
N SER A 335 -19.34 -8.87 22.19
CA SER A 335 -19.71 -10.18 21.77
C SER A 335 -19.06 -10.50 20.41
N LEU A 336 -17.83 -11.04 20.44
CA LEU A 336 -17.61 -12.30 19.75
C LEU A 336 -18.58 -13.27 20.42
N LYS A 337 -19.87 -13.19 20.02
CA LYS A 337 -20.81 -14.25 20.30
C LYS A 337 -20.07 -15.47 19.79
N GLN A 338 -19.65 -16.30 20.73
CA GLN A 338 -19.43 -17.70 20.49
C GLN A 338 -20.69 -18.14 19.76
N THR A 339 -20.65 -18.16 18.43
CA THR A 339 -21.43 -19.15 17.74
C THR A 339 -20.79 -20.42 18.23
N PRO A 340 -21.53 -21.31 18.92
CA PRO A 340 -21.03 -22.63 19.18
C PRO A 340 -20.49 -23.11 17.84
N CYS A 341 -19.23 -23.51 17.81
CA CYS A 341 -18.85 -24.56 16.89
C CYS A 341 -19.63 -25.79 17.38
N GLU A 342 -20.94 -25.79 17.12
CA GLU A 342 -21.62 -27.05 16.89
C GLU A 342 -20.76 -27.71 15.84
N LYS A 343 -20.36 -28.94 16.15
CA LYS A 343 -19.77 -29.89 15.20
C LYS A 343 -20.80 -30.14 14.10
N GLY A 344 -21.12 -29.12 13.31
CA GLY A 344 -21.77 -29.21 12.04
C GLY A 344 -20.66 -29.56 11.09
N ASN A 345 -20.65 -30.80 10.64
CA ASN A 345 -19.74 -31.30 9.62
C ASN A 345 -19.72 -30.35 8.43
N LEU A 346 -18.75 -29.43 8.37
CA LEU A 346 -18.21 -28.96 7.10
C LEU A 346 -17.27 -30.06 6.60
N SER A 347 -17.83 -31.24 6.32
CA SER A 347 -17.22 -32.17 5.38
C SER A 347 -17.52 -31.62 3.98
N VAL A 348 -16.94 -30.46 3.68
CA VAL A 348 -16.74 -30.09 2.29
C VAL A 348 -15.58 -30.98 1.87
N ASP A 349 -15.87 -32.07 1.17
CA ASP A 349 -14.83 -32.85 0.52
C ASP A 349 -14.20 -31.95 -0.56
N ILE A 350 -13.20 -31.16 -0.15
CA ILE A 350 -12.35 -30.37 -1.04
C ILE A 350 -11.75 -31.30 -2.12
N CYS A 351 -11.55 -32.58 -1.78
CA CYS A 351 -11.13 -33.62 -2.71
C CYS A 351 -12.16 -33.90 -3.82
N THR A 352 -13.46 -33.72 -3.58
CA THR A 352 -14.54 -33.88 -4.58
C THR A 352 -14.69 -32.63 -5.45
N ILE A 353 -14.65 -31.43 -4.85
CA ILE A 353 -14.68 -30.14 -5.59
C ILE A 353 -13.44 -29.98 -6.48
N SER A 354 -12.28 -30.45 -6.03
CA SER A 354 -11.04 -30.40 -6.83
C SER A 354 -11.05 -31.36 -8.04
N LYS A 355 -11.98 -32.31 -8.15
CA LYS A 355 -11.93 -33.37 -9.17
C LYS A 355 -12.80 -33.12 -10.42
N GLY A 356 -13.64 -32.07 -10.48
CA GLY A 356 -14.38 -31.73 -11.71
C GLY A 356 -15.33 -30.53 -11.58
N LYS A 357 -15.73 -29.95 -12.72
CA LYS A 357 -16.78 -28.93 -12.83
C LYS A 357 -18.16 -29.57 -12.64
N GLN A 358 -18.62 -29.67 -11.39
CA GLN A 358 -19.97 -30.11 -11.06
C GLN A 358 -20.43 -29.41 -9.78
N GLY A 359 -20.97 -28.19 -9.90
CA GLY A 359 -21.52 -27.50 -8.73
C GLY A 359 -21.95 -26.05 -8.92
N ALA A 360 -22.79 -25.57 -8.01
CA ALA A 360 -23.26 -24.19 -7.93
C ALA A 360 -22.85 -23.55 -6.59
N VAL A 361 -22.41 -22.29 -6.62
CA VAL A 361 -22.08 -21.51 -5.41
C VAL A 361 -22.89 -20.23 -5.33
N GLN A 362 -23.49 -20.01 -4.16
CA GLN A 362 -24.14 -18.76 -3.80
C GLN A 362 -23.28 -17.98 -2.81
N ILE A 363 -22.98 -16.73 -3.18
CA ILE A 363 -22.05 -15.83 -2.46
C ILE A 363 -22.82 -14.97 -1.41
N ASP A 364 -23.90 -15.48 -0.79
CA ASP A 364 -24.66 -14.79 0.27
C ASP A 364 -25.44 -15.74 1.20
N ARG A 365 -25.94 -15.24 2.36
CA ARG A 365 -26.77 -16.01 3.32
C ARG A 365 -28.27 -15.72 3.18
N PHE A 366 -29.05 -16.80 3.32
CA PHE A 366 -30.49 -16.98 3.55
C PHE A 366 -31.39 -17.12 2.31
N TRP A 367 -31.72 -18.38 1.98
CA TRP A 367 -32.98 -18.76 1.32
C TRP A 367 -33.79 -19.58 2.33
N ASN A 368 -34.94 -19.05 2.75
CA ASN A 368 -36.00 -19.81 3.44
C ASN A 368 -37.13 -19.93 2.41
N GLY A 369 -37.13 -21.01 1.64
CA GLY A 369 -38.18 -21.29 0.68
C GLY A 369 -38.32 -22.79 0.54
N SER A 370 -39.21 -23.36 1.34
CA SER A 370 -39.90 -24.61 1.02
C SER A 370 -40.61 -24.41 -0.32
N GLY A 371 -39.94 -24.79 -1.40
CA GLY A 371 -40.42 -24.49 -2.75
C GLY A 371 -39.53 -25.00 -3.86
N TRP A 372 -38.94 -26.19 -3.67
CA TRP A 372 -38.58 -27.11 -4.76
C TRP A 372 -39.17 -28.48 -4.39
N SER A 373 -40.50 -28.51 -4.23
CA SER A 373 -41.27 -29.74 -4.31
C SER A 373 -41.83 -29.81 -5.73
N ASP A 374 -41.36 -30.82 -6.45
CA ASP A 374 -41.93 -31.41 -7.66
C ASP A 374 -42.13 -30.49 -8.88
N GLY A 375 -41.15 -30.57 -9.78
CA GLY A 375 -41.33 -30.07 -11.15
C GLY A 375 -40.04 -29.75 -11.89
N LYS A 376 -39.24 -30.78 -12.21
CA LYS A 376 -38.08 -30.73 -13.14
C LYS A 376 -36.93 -29.82 -12.70
N SER A 377 -36.08 -30.37 -11.85
CA SER A 377 -34.71 -29.91 -11.61
C SER A 377 -33.87 -29.91 -12.91
N PRO A 378 -32.90 -28.98 -13.07
CA PRO A 378 -31.77 -29.21 -13.95
C PRO A 378 -30.84 -30.23 -13.26
N GLY A 379 -30.91 -31.49 -13.68
CA GLY A 379 -29.88 -32.51 -13.48
C GLY A 379 -29.64 -32.95 -12.04
N GLU A 380 -30.17 -34.11 -11.70
CA GLU A 380 -29.72 -34.91 -10.55
C GLU A 380 -28.19 -35.07 -10.57
N GLY A 381 -27.52 -34.70 -9.48
CA GLY A 381 -26.09 -34.95 -9.26
C GLY A 381 -25.21 -33.75 -8.91
N HIS A 382 -25.72 -32.51 -8.98
CA HIS A 382 -24.86 -31.33 -8.78
C HIS A 382 -24.94 -30.77 -7.35
N GLY A 383 -23.88 -31.00 -6.58
CA GLY A 383 -23.71 -30.41 -5.25
C GLY A 383 -23.70 -28.88 -5.32
N ALA A 384 -24.79 -28.23 -4.88
CA ALA A 384 -24.80 -26.80 -4.62
C ALA A 384 -24.24 -26.56 -3.22
N VAL A 385 -23.16 -25.77 -3.09
CA VAL A 385 -22.69 -25.31 -1.78
C VAL A 385 -23.53 -24.10 -1.40
N SER A 386 -24.75 -24.35 -0.92
CA SER A 386 -25.58 -23.33 -0.27
C SER A 386 -25.20 -23.25 1.22
N GLY A 387 -24.12 -22.52 1.50
CA GLY A 387 -23.64 -22.34 2.87
C GLY A 387 -24.45 -21.27 3.62
N ARG A 388 -24.87 -21.59 4.85
CA ARG A 388 -25.39 -20.59 5.79
C ARG A 388 -24.20 -19.73 6.25
N TRP A 389 -23.88 -18.58 5.62
CA TRP A 389 -22.78 -17.69 6.06
C TRP A 389 -23.18 -16.63 7.11
N ARG A 390 -22.99 -16.85 8.43
CA ARG A 390 -23.28 -15.81 9.48
C ARG A 390 -22.08 -14.90 9.72
N TYR A 391 -21.13 -14.90 8.82
CA TYR A 391 -19.88 -14.23 9.07
C TYR A 391 -19.97 -12.78 8.58
N PRO A 392 -19.30 -11.83 9.25
CA PRO A 392 -19.05 -10.52 8.66
C PRO A 392 -18.51 -10.73 7.24
N ARG A 393 -19.13 -10.14 6.23
CA ARG A 393 -18.90 -10.39 4.79
C ARG A 393 -17.42 -10.42 4.32
N THR A 394 -16.49 -9.83 5.08
CA THR A 394 -15.03 -9.96 4.89
C THR A 394 -14.51 -11.39 4.98
N HIS A 395 -15.16 -12.25 5.76
CA HIS A 395 -14.77 -13.65 5.95
C HIS A 395 -15.09 -14.52 4.73
N LEU A 396 -16.02 -14.09 3.87
CA LEU A 396 -16.38 -14.84 2.66
C LEU A 396 -15.20 -14.86 1.68
N ILE A 397 -14.59 -13.70 1.42
CA ILE A 397 -13.43 -13.58 0.53
C ILE A 397 -12.23 -14.36 1.07
N GLN A 398 -12.09 -14.44 2.40
CA GLN A 398 -11.03 -15.24 3.04
C GLN A 398 -11.27 -16.73 2.93
N LEU A 399 -12.51 -17.17 3.10
CA LEU A 399 -12.87 -18.56 2.88
C LEU A 399 -12.63 -18.95 1.42
N LEU A 400 -13.06 -18.10 0.48
CA LEU A 400 -12.83 -18.28 -0.94
C LEU A 400 -11.32 -18.37 -1.24
N ASP A 401 -10.49 -17.48 -0.69
CA ASP A 401 -9.01 -17.55 -0.80
C ASP A 401 -8.45 -18.85 -0.21
N ALA A 402 -8.95 -19.30 0.94
CA ALA A 402 -8.55 -20.56 1.56
C ALA A 402 -8.93 -21.78 0.69
N ILE A 403 -10.11 -21.75 0.05
CA ILE A 403 -10.56 -22.80 -0.88
C ILE A 403 -9.69 -22.80 -2.14
N GLU A 404 -9.39 -21.64 -2.74
CA GLU A 404 -8.48 -21.54 -3.90
C GLU A 404 -7.10 -22.12 -3.58
N LYS A 405 -6.54 -21.75 -2.42
CA LYS A 405 -5.25 -22.27 -1.96
C LYS A 405 -5.27 -23.77 -1.70
N ALA A 406 -6.33 -24.29 -1.10
CA ALA A 406 -6.46 -25.72 -0.80
C ALA A 406 -6.68 -26.56 -2.07
N ALA A 407 -7.42 -26.05 -3.05
CA ALA A 407 -7.72 -26.75 -4.30
C ALA A 407 -6.67 -26.53 -5.41
N GLY A 408 -5.85 -25.48 -5.29
CA GLY A 408 -4.81 -25.11 -6.27
C GLY A 408 -5.37 -24.64 -7.62
N ARG A 409 -6.63 -24.19 -7.68
CA ARG A 409 -7.31 -23.68 -8.88
C ARG A 409 -8.14 -22.45 -8.52
N LYS A 410 -8.54 -21.65 -9.51
CA LYS A 410 -9.44 -20.51 -9.27
C LYS A 410 -10.86 -21.00 -8.99
N ILE A 411 -11.61 -20.28 -8.16
CA ILE A 411 -13.01 -20.63 -7.83
C ILE A 411 -13.89 -20.71 -9.08
N VAL A 412 -13.66 -19.82 -10.05
CA VAL A 412 -14.41 -19.78 -11.31
C VAL A 412 -14.28 -21.10 -12.08
N ASP A 413 -13.15 -21.79 -11.95
CA ASP A 413 -12.90 -23.07 -12.62
C ASP A 413 -13.49 -24.26 -11.84
N MET A 414 -13.85 -24.07 -10.57
CA MET A 414 -14.42 -25.10 -9.71
C MET A 414 -15.94 -25.23 -9.83
N PHE A 415 -16.63 -24.15 -10.22
CA PHE A 415 -18.09 -24.10 -10.24
C PHE A 415 -18.64 -23.71 -11.61
N ASP A 416 -19.73 -24.37 -12.01
CA ASP A 416 -20.44 -24.10 -13.27
C ASP A 416 -21.35 -22.88 -13.15
N TRP A 417 -21.84 -22.64 -11.94
CA TRP A 417 -22.76 -21.55 -11.61
C TRP A 417 -22.25 -20.77 -10.41
N ILE A 418 -22.18 -19.45 -10.55
CA ILE A 418 -21.88 -18.51 -9.48
C ILE A 418 -23.04 -17.51 -9.39
N THR A 419 -23.58 -17.28 -8.20
CA THR A 419 -24.66 -16.31 -7.99
C THR A 419 -24.45 -15.48 -6.74
N GLY A 420 -25.01 -14.28 -6.73
CA GLY A 420 -24.96 -13.39 -5.59
C GLY A 420 -26.06 -12.33 -5.62
N THR A 421 -26.30 -11.75 -4.45
CA THR A 421 -27.29 -10.70 -4.20
C THR A 421 -26.56 -9.45 -3.68
N SER A 422 -26.98 -8.25 -4.07
CA SER A 422 -26.35 -7.01 -3.58
C SER A 422 -24.81 -7.03 -3.72
N THR A 423 -24.05 -6.96 -2.63
CA THR A 423 -22.57 -7.03 -2.63
C THR A 423 -22.02 -8.38 -3.09
N GLY A 424 -22.72 -9.48 -2.81
CA GLY A 424 -22.34 -10.81 -3.30
C GLY A 424 -22.49 -10.91 -4.82
N GLY A 425 -23.43 -10.17 -5.41
CA GLY A 425 -23.59 -10.04 -6.86
C GLY A 425 -22.40 -9.33 -7.53
N ILE A 426 -21.93 -8.23 -6.92
CA ILE A 426 -20.72 -7.52 -7.37
C ILE A 426 -19.50 -8.45 -7.29
N LEU A 427 -19.38 -9.22 -6.21
CA LEU A 427 -18.27 -10.17 -6.03
C LEU A 427 -18.35 -11.32 -7.03
N ALA A 428 -19.53 -11.90 -7.27
CA ALA A 428 -19.76 -12.91 -8.30
C ALA A 428 -19.33 -12.40 -9.69
N LEU A 429 -19.72 -11.17 -10.01
CA LEU A 429 -19.35 -10.53 -11.27
C LEU A 429 -17.83 -10.32 -11.38
N ALA A 430 -17.19 -9.82 -10.32
CA ALA A 430 -15.75 -9.63 -10.26
C ALA A 430 -15.00 -10.94 -10.55
N MET A 431 -15.42 -12.03 -9.91
CA MET A 431 -14.78 -13.34 -10.10
C MET A 431 -14.89 -13.80 -11.56
N VAL A 432 -16.08 -13.73 -12.16
CA VAL A 432 -16.30 -14.16 -13.55
C VAL A 432 -15.62 -13.22 -14.55
N TYR A 433 -15.44 -11.94 -14.22
CA TYR A 433 -14.65 -10.98 -15.02
C TYR A 433 -13.13 -11.21 -14.92
N ALA A 434 -12.69 -12.31 -14.31
CA ALA A 434 -11.29 -12.74 -14.16
C ALA A 434 -10.45 -11.98 -13.12
N TYR A 435 -11.09 -11.27 -12.18
CA TYR A 435 -10.39 -10.72 -11.03
C TYR A 435 -9.87 -11.83 -10.11
N SER A 436 -8.64 -11.66 -9.63
CA SER A 436 -8.07 -12.48 -8.56
C SER A 436 -8.82 -12.25 -7.25
N ILE A 437 -8.74 -13.22 -6.32
CA ILE A 437 -9.36 -13.09 -5.01
C ILE A 437 -8.85 -11.87 -4.22
N ILE A 438 -7.60 -11.46 -4.46
CA ILE A 438 -7.01 -10.25 -3.87
C ILE A 438 -7.66 -9.00 -4.45
N GLU A 439 -7.92 -8.94 -5.76
CA GLU A 439 -8.62 -7.81 -6.36
C GLU A 439 -10.08 -7.75 -5.93
N CYS A 440 -10.77 -8.89 -5.88
CA CYS A 440 -12.09 -9.01 -5.28
C CYS A 440 -12.13 -8.46 -3.84
N ARG A 441 -11.08 -8.75 -3.05
CA ARG A 441 -10.88 -8.20 -1.71
C ARG A 441 -10.77 -6.68 -1.75
N LYS A 442 -9.94 -6.12 -2.65
CA LYS A 442 -9.79 -4.67 -2.82
C LYS A 442 -11.13 -4.00 -3.14
N ILE A 443 -11.87 -4.51 -4.13
CA ILE A 443 -13.18 -4.01 -4.52
C ILE A 443 -14.13 -3.99 -3.31
N TYR A 444 -14.16 -5.09 -2.55
CA TYR A 444 -15.01 -5.19 -1.38
C TYR A 444 -14.65 -4.17 -0.27
N PHE A 445 -13.36 -3.94 -0.04
CA PHE A 445 -12.91 -2.91 0.91
C PHE A 445 -13.16 -1.49 0.39
N SER A 446 -13.05 -1.24 -0.92
CA SER A 446 -13.42 0.05 -1.53
C SER A 446 -14.92 0.32 -1.43
N LEU A 447 -15.79 -0.69 -1.56
CA LEU A 447 -17.23 -0.53 -1.26
C LEU A 447 -17.46 0.01 0.16
N LYS A 448 -16.73 -0.52 1.15
CA LYS A 448 -16.85 -0.06 2.54
C LYS A 448 -16.28 1.36 2.73
N ASN A 449 -15.12 1.64 2.16
CA ASN A 449 -14.32 2.82 2.50
C ASN A 449 -14.56 4.03 1.58
N GLU A 450 -15.18 3.83 0.43
CA GLU A 450 -15.39 4.89 -0.58
C GLU A 450 -16.88 5.06 -0.92
N VAL A 451 -17.65 3.96 -0.96
CA VAL A 451 -19.07 3.99 -1.32
C VAL A 451 -19.97 4.22 -0.12
N PHE A 452 -19.84 3.42 0.93
CA PHE A 452 -20.69 3.49 2.12
C PHE A 452 -20.13 4.41 3.20
N VAL A 453 -19.72 5.62 2.79
CA VAL A 453 -19.13 6.63 3.69
C VAL A 453 -20.18 7.69 4.05
N GLY A 454 -20.30 7.97 5.35
CA GLY A 454 -21.19 8.99 5.88
C GLY A 454 -22.54 8.44 6.37
N SER A 455 -23.50 9.35 6.55
CA SER A 455 -24.85 9.03 7.01
C SER A 455 -25.74 8.63 5.84
N ARG A 456 -26.70 7.74 6.10
CA ARG A 456 -27.71 7.35 5.11
C ARG A 456 -28.64 8.55 4.82
N PRO A 457 -29.14 8.71 3.58
CA PRO A 457 -28.88 7.89 2.39
C PRO A 457 -27.51 8.14 1.75
N TYR A 458 -26.93 7.09 1.15
CA TYR A 458 -25.63 7.20 0.47
C TYR A 458 -25.80 7.73 -0.96
N LYS A 459 -24.81 8.51 -1.41
CA LYS A 459 -24.69 9.01 -2.79
C LYS A 459 -24.33 7.88 -3.75
N SER A 460 -25.12 7.68 -4.80
CA SER A 460 -24.93 6.57 -5.76
C SER A 460 -23.71 6.77 -6.67
N GLU A 461 -23.23 8.01 -6.83
CA GLU A 461 -22.13 8.35 -7.73
C GLU A 461 -20.82 7.62 -7.38
N ASN A 462 -20.58 7.37 -6.08
CA ASN A 462 -19.40 6.63 -5.65
C ASN A 462 -19.50 5.14 -6.00
N LEU A 463 -20.69 4.54 -5.87
CA LEU A 463 -20.92 3.17 -6.29
C LEU A 463 -20.76 3.04 -7.80
N GLU A 464 -21.38 3.95 -8.56
CA GLU A 464 -21.31 3.97 -10.01
C GLU A 464 -19.87 4.14 -10.51
N ARG A 465 -19.10 5.08 -9.94
CA ARG A 465 -17.68 5.26 -10.27
C ARG A 465 -16.90 3.98 -10.00
N LEU A 466 -17.07 3.36 -8.84
CA LEU A 466 -16.38 2.11 -8.51
C LEU A 466 -16.74 1.00 -9.49
N MET A 467 -18.02 0.86 -9.87
CA MET A 467 -18.45 -0.13 -10.86
C MET A 467 -17.83 0.15 -12.23
N LYS A 468 -17.76 1.40 -12.67
CA LYS A 468 -17.11 1.79 -13.94
C LYS A 468 -15.61 1.53 -13.94
N ASP A 469 -14.93 1.84 -12.84
CA ASP A 469 -13.49 1.60 -12.68
C ASP A 469 -13.15 0.11 -12.65
N CYS A 470 -14.04 -0.72 -12.06
CA CYS A 470 -13.85 -2.17 -11.98
C CYS A 470 -14.28 -2.91 -13.25
N PHE A 471 -15.45 -2.62 -13.80
CA PHE A 471 -16.00 -3.43 -14.90
C PHE A 471 -15.88 -2.76 -16.26
N GLY A 472 -15.53 -1.47 -16.32
CA GLY A 472 -15.56 -0.66 -17.52
C GLY A 472 -16.96 -0.12 -17.80
N GLU A 473 -17.04 1.07 -18.40
CA GLU A 473 -18.32 1.73 -18.71
C GLU A 473 -19.07 1.10 -19.89
N ASN A 474 -18.35 0.49 -20.84
CA ASN A 474 -18.89 -0.07 -22.09
C ASN A 474 -18.93 -1.61 -22.10
N THR A 475 -18.86 -2.22 -20.93
CA THR A 475 -18.84 -3.67 -20.76
C THR A 475 -20.26 -4.17 -20.56
N THR A 476 -20.68 -5.13 -21.39
CA THR A 476 -21.99 -5.77 -21.30
C THR A 476 -21.88 -7.16 -20.69
N MET A 477 -22.95 -7.63 -20.04
CA MET A 477 -23.00 -8.96 -19.42
C MET A 477 -22.75 -10.10 -20.41
N ASP A 478 -23.02 -9.89 -21.69
CA ASP A 478 -22.84 -10.86 -22.77
C ASP A 478 -21.38 -11.19 -23.08
N LYS A 479 -20.47 -10.28 -22.75
CA LYS A 479 -19.04 -10.51 -22.95
C LYS A 479 -18.47 -11.53 -21.94
N LEU A 480 -19.23 -11.87 -20.89
CA LEU A 480 -18.84 -12.85 -19.89
C LEU A 480 -19.04 -14.28 -20.40
N VAL A 481 -18.02 -14.83 -21.05
CA VAL A 481 -18.01 -16.21 -21.54
C VAL A 481 -17.41 -17.13 -20.47
N GLY A 482 -18.03 -18.28 -20.24
CA GLY A 482 -17.53 -19.30 -19.32
C GLY A 482 -18.55 -19.68 -18.25
N THR A 483 -18.21 -19.44 -16.98
CA THR A 483 -19.05 -19.77 -15.83
C THR A 483 -20.35 -18.97 -15.87
N LYS A 484 -21.47 -19.65 -15.60
CA LYS A 484 -22.79 -19.02 -15.63
C LYS A 484 -22.96 -18.16 -14.37
N VAL A 485 -23.27 -16.89 -14.56
CA VAL A 485 -23.52 -15.94 -13.48
C VAL A 485 -24.90 -15.35 -13.59
N PHE A 486 -25.56 -15.21 -12.43
CA PHE A 486 -26.73 -14.35 -12.33
C PHE A 486 -26.76 -13.55 -11.03
N ILE A 487 -27.26 -12.32 -11.14
CA ILE A 487 -27.39 -11.34 -10.07
C ILE A 487 -28.86 -10.97 -9.94
N THR A 488 -29.35 -10.93 -8.70
CA THR A 488 -30.76 -10.60 -8.42
C THR A 488 -30.97 -9.09 -8.39
N GLY A 489 -32.05 -8.61 -9.00
CA GLY A 489 -32.55 -7.24 -8.85
C GLY A 489 -34.07 -7.22 -8.71
N THR A 490 -34.58 -6.29 -7.90
CA THR A 490 -36.03 -6.08 -7.77
C THR A 490 -36.47 -5.02 -8.76
N MET A 491 -37.37 -5.39 -9.67
CA MET A 491 -37.99 -4.47 -10.62
C MET A 491 -39.11 -3.71 -9.92
N SER A 492 -38.85 -2.46 -9.57
CA SER A 492 -39.78 -1.55 -8.91
C SER A 492 -40.54 -0.64 -9.89
N ASP A 493 -40.43 -0.89 -11.20
CA ASP A 493 -41.13 -0.19 -12.28
C ASP A 493 -42.59 -0.61 -12.44
N ARG A 494 -43.03 -1.64 -11.72
CA ARG A 494 -44.34 -2.30 -11.88
C ARG A 494 -44.94 -2.76 -10.56
N SER A 495 -46.24 -3.04 -10.56
CA SER A 495 -46.97 -3.64 -9.43
C SER A 495 -47.73 -4.88 -9.90
N PRO A 496 -47.51 -6.07 -9.28
CA PRO A 496 -46.59 -6.33 -8.18
C PRO A 496 -45.12 -6.24 -8.63
N ALA A 497 -44.24 -5.81 -7.71
CA ALA A 497 -42.80 -5.81 -7.97
C ALA A 497 -42.32 -7.22 -8.32
N ALA A 498 -41.47 -7.33 -9.34
CA ALA A 498 -41.01 -8.62 -9.86
C ALA A 498 -39.51 -8.82 -9.59
N LEU A 499 -39.10 -10.07 -9.37
CA LEU A 499 -37.68 -10.44 -9.33
C LEU A 499 -37.14 -10.53 -10.77
N HIS A 500 -36.06 -9.81 -11.04
CA HIS A 500 -35.30 -9.91 -12.27
C HIS A 500 -33.93 -10.54 -12.00
N LEU A 501 -33.49 -11.40 -12.90
CA LEU A 501 -32.20 -12.06 -12.85
C LEU A 501 -31.33 -11.54 -14.00
N PHE A 502 -30.41 -10.63 -13.68
CA PHE A 502 -29.37 -10.23 -14.61
C PHE A 502 -28.43 -11.41 -14.81
N ARG A 503 -28.21 -11.86 -16.04
CA ARG A 503 -27.53 -13.13 -16.33
C ARG A 503 -26.71 -13.06 -17.62
N ASN A 504 -25.68 -13.89 -17.71
CA ASN A 504 -24.86 -14.05 -18.92
C ASN A 504 -25.24 -15.26 -19.80
N PHE A 505 -26.32 -15.96 -19.48
CA PHE A 505 -26.79 -17.15 -20.20
C PHE A 505 -28.25 -17.00 -20.62
N ASP A 506 -28.66 -17.76 -21.63
CA ASP A 506 -30.03 -17.73 -22.15
C ASP A 506 -31.05 -18.32 -21.18
N PRO A 507 -32.29 -17.80 -21.16
CA PRO A 507 -33.34 -18.36 -20.32
C PRO A 507 -33.58 -19.85 -20.59
N PRO A 508 -33.81 -20.65 -19.54
CA PRO A 508 -34.43 -21.96 -19.76
C PRO A 508 -35.74 -21.73 -20.50
N MET A 509 -35.95 -22.42 -21.63
CA MET A 509 -37.08 -22.23 -22.56
C MET A 509 -38.45 -22.60 -21.98
N VAL A 510 -38.57 -22.80 -20.67
CA VAL A 510 -39.85 -23.08 -20.01
C VAL A 510 -40.41 -21.75 -19.49
N PRO A 511 -41.43 -21.17 -20.14
CA PRO A 511 -42.08 -19.98 -19.62
C PRO A 511 -42.81 -20.35 -18.33
N HIS A 512 -42.18 -20.09 -17.19
CA HIS A 512 -42.92 -20.03 -15.94
C HIS A 512 -43.82 -18.78 -16.05
N PRO A 513 -45.13 -18.85 -15.74
CA PRO A 513 -46.07 -17.73 -15.95
C PRO A 513 -45.70 -16.40 -15.27
N ASN A 514 -44.69 -16.40 -14.38
CA ASN A 514 -44.20 -15.24 -13.66
C ASN A 514 -42.78 -14.78 -14.07
N LEU A 515 -42.13 -15.43 -15.05
CA LEU A 515 -40.78 -15.08 -15.52
C LEU A 515 -40.86 -14.63 -16.98
N LEU A 516 -40.90 -13.30 -17.20
CA LEU A 516 -40.89 -12.73 -18.55
C LEU A 516 -39.50 -12.91 -19.20
N PRO A 517 -39.42 -13.50 -20.40
CA PRO A 517 -38.21 -13.46 -21.19
C PRO A 517 -38.03 -12.05 -21.76
N MET A 518 -37.06 -11.31 -21.23
CA MET A 518 -36.62 -10.01 -21.77
C MET A 518 -35.20 -10.12 -22.31
N PRO A 519 -34.83 -9.33 -23.32
CA PRO A 519 -33.50 -9.35 -23.93
C PRO A 519 -32.42 -8.97 -22.92
N ARG A 520 -31.20 -9.41 -23.22
CA ARG A 520 -30.01 -9.15 -22.42
C ARG A 520 -29.72 -7.64 -22.43
N ILE A 521 -29.65 -7.01 -21.25
CA ILE A 521 -29.27 -5.60 -21.08
C ILE A 521 -27.84 -5.55 -20.56
#